data_AF-A0A7V8XKL3-F1
#
_entry.id   AF-A0A7V8XKL3-F1
#
_cell.length_a   1.000
_cell.length_b   1.000
_cell.length_c   1.000
_cell.angle_alpha   90.00
_cell.angle_beta   90.00
_cell.angle_gamma   90.00
#
_symmetry.space_group_name_H-M   'P 1'
#
loop_
_entity.id
_entity.type
_entity.pdbx_description
1 polymer ?
#
loop_
_entity_poly.entity_id
_entity_poly.type
_entity_poly.pdbx_seq_one_letter_code
_entity_poly.pdbx_strand_id
1 'polypeptide(L)'
;MSPAKTDRYSDSPPAGSSDTARTFGAEVSLGMEGRSLFFVFGRGGPPDAAVRAAGGQIVTRLPDPRRVLAVAPLEAYSSLSGHPTVALAGPVSIDASRFGSFAKLIGLDASPQET
;
A
#
# COMPACT_ATOMS: atom_id res chain seq x y z
N MET A 1 -8.05 40.95 27.17
CA MET A 1 -9.02 40.20 26.34
C MET A 1 -8.62 40.37 24.89
N SER A 2 -8.04 39.33 24.29
CA SER A 2 -7.66 39.28 22.87
C SER A 2 -8.37 38.06 22.24
N PRO A 3 -8.96 38.18 21.04
CA PRO A 3 -9.71 37.08 20.44
C PRO A 3 -8.78 36.04 19.81
N ALA A 4 -9.14 34.78 19.99
CA ALA A 4 -8.49 33.61 19.42
C ALA A 4 -8.75 33.52 17.90
N LYS A 5 -7.70 33.19 17.15
CA LYS A 5 -7.70 33.00 15.70
C LYS A 5 -8.12 31.56 15.41
N THR A 6 -9.28 31.37 14.77
CA THR A 6 -9.78 30.05 14.35
C THR A 6 -9.19 29.72 12.98
N ASP A 7 -8.18 28.84 12.94
CA ASP A 7 -7.74 28.22 11.69
C ASP A 7 -8.76 27.15 11.28
N ARG A 8 -9.45 27.41 10.16
CA ARG A 8 -10.21 26.38 9.44
C ARG A 8 -9.22 25.61 8.57
N TYR A 9 -8.71 24.49 9.08
CA TYR A 9 -8.01 23.52 8.24
C TYR A 9 -9.04 22.54 7.67
N SER A 10 -9.04 22.46 6.34
CA SER A 10 -9.92 21.67 5.48
C SER A 10 -10.19 20.26 5.98
N ASP A 11 -11.47 19.95 6.19
CA ASP A 11 -11.99 18.62 6.54
C ASP A 11 -12.14 17.77 5.26
N SER A 12 -11.00 17.45 4.63
CA SER A 12 -10.98 16.46 3.54
C SER A 12 -11.01 15.07 4.16
N PRO A 13 -11.95 14.19 3.78
CA PRO A 13 -11.98 12.84 4.33
C PRO A 13 -10.67 12.11 4.00
N PRO A 14 -10.14 11.30 4.94
CA PRO A 14 -8.89 10.57 4.72
C PRO A 14 -9.03 9.68 3.48
N ALA A 15 -8.02 9.71 2.61
CA ALA A 15 -7.97 8.82 1.46
C ALA A 15 -8.11 7.35 1.94
N GLY A 16 -9.13 6.63 1.46
CA GLY A 16 -9.33 5.22 1.80
C GLY A 16 -10.78 4.77 2.03
N SER A 17 -11.76 5.68 2.20
CA SER A 17 -13.16 5.27 2.34
C SER A 17 -13.97 5.48 1.05
N SER A 18 -14.48 4.40 0.45
CA SER A 18 -15.54 4.44 -0.56
C SER A 18 -16.65 3.46 -0.21
N ASP A 19 -17.87 3.70 -0.68
CA ASP A 19 -19.02 2.82 -0.40
C ASP A 19 -18.84 1.43 -1.01
N THR A 20 -18.14 1.32 -2.14
CA THR A 20 -17.72 0.03 -2.72
C THR A 20 -16.89 -0.79 -1.74
N ALA A 21 -15.98 -0.15 -0.99
CA ALA A 21 -15.16 -0.82 0.01
C ALA A 21 -16.06 -1.42 1.12
N ARG A 22 -17.06 -0.66 1.59
CA ARG A 22 -18.04 -1.14 2.57
C ARG A 22 -18.91 -2.28 2.03
N THR A 23 -19.38 -2.18 0.77
CA THR A 23 -20.24 -3.20 0.14
C THR A 23 -19.55 -4.56 -0.02
N PHE A 24 -18.23 -4.57 -0.24
CA PHE A 24 -17.43 -5.81 -0.30
C PHE A 24 -16.91 -6.28 1.08
N GLY A 25 -17.27 -5.60 2.18
CA GLY A 25 -16.65 -5.84 3.49
C GLY A 25 -15.15 -5.54 3.51
N ALA A 26 -14.66 -4.81 2.50
CA ALA A 26 -13.29 -4.37 2.41
C ALA A 26 -13.15 -3.09 3.25
N GLU A 27 -12.77 -3.25 4.51
CA GLU A 27 -12.23 -2.14 5.28
C GLU A 27 -10.86 -1.76 4.68
N VAL A 28 -10.82 -0.78 3.79
CA VAL A 28 -9.56 -0.15 3.34
C VAL A 28 -9.16 0.89 4.37
N SER A 29 -8.90 0.42 5.58
CA SER A 29 -8.13 1.16 6.56
C SER A 29 -6.68 1.18 6.05
N LEU A 30 -6.25 2.30 5.45
CA LEU A 30 -4.83 2.61 5.34
C LEU A 30 -4.30 2.97 6.74
N GLY A 31 -4.39 2.01 7.67
CA GLY A 31 -3.54 1.96 8.86
C GLY A 31 -2.12 1.61 8.41
N MET A 32 -1.53 2.51 7.62
CA MET A 32 -0.19 2.37 7.06
C MET A 32 0.85 3.17 7.84
N GLU A 33 0.59 3.50 9.10
CA GLU A 33 1.71 3.79 9.99
C GLU A 33 2.53 2.50 10.13
N GLY A 34 3.61 2.42 9.34
CA GLY A 34 4.59 1.35 9.43
C GLY A 34 4.45 0.19 8.44
N ARG A 35 3.57 0.23 7.42
CA ARG A 35 3.58 -0.78 6.32
C ARG A 35 3.92 -0.14 4.98
N SER A 36 4.52 -0.92 4.07
CA SER A 36 4.91 -0.48 2.74
C SER A 36 4.75 -1.60 1.71
N LEU A 37 4.56 -1.21 0.44
CA LEU A 37 4.63 -2.11 -0.69
C LEU A 37 6.10 -2.31 -1.07
N PHE A 38 6.53 -3.56 -1.13
CA PHE A 38 7.87 -3.95 -1.51
C PHE A 38 7.85 -4.74 -2.80
N PHE A 39 8.84 -4.47 -3.64
CA PHE A 39 9.21 -5.33 -4.75
C PHE A 39 10.37 -6.21 -4.32
N VAL A 40 10.16 -7.52 -4.34
CA VAL A 40 11.11 -8.51 -3.80
C VAL A 40 11.51 -9.50 -4.88
N PHE A 41 12.81 -9.74 -4.99
CA PHE A 41 13.45 -10.65 -5.92
C PHE A 41 14.15 -11.76 -5.16
N GLY A 42 13.87 -13.02 -5.47
CA GLY A 42 14.63 -14.15 -4.96
C GLY A 42 15.88 -14.45 -5.79
N ARG A 43 16.97 -14.91 -5.14
CA ARG A 43 18.24 -15.26 -5.83
C ARG A 43 18.13 -16.51 -6.70
N GLY A 44 17.44 -17.54 -6.20
CA GLY A 44 17.36 -18.86 -6.87
C GLY A 44 15.94 -19.41 -7.00
N GLY A 45 14.94 -18.73 -6.43
CA GLY A 45 13.56 -19.21 -6.39
C GLY A 45 12.60 -18.16 -5.84
N PRO A 46 11.33 -18.54 -5.60
CA PRO A 46 10.33 -17.63 -5.08
C PRO A 46 10.70 -17.10 -3.68
N PRO A 47 10.61 -15.78 -3.43
CA PRO A 47 10.98 -15.18 -2.14
C PRO A 47 9.90 -15.36 -1.06
N ASP A 48 8.86 -16.15 -1.31
CA ASP A 48 7.66 -16.26 -0.48
C ASP A 48 7.95 -16.54 1.00
N ALA A 49 8.87 -17.47 1.28
CA ALA A 49 9.23 -17.82 2.65
C ALA A 49 9.90 -16.64 3.38
N ALA A 50 10.78 -15.91 2.70
CA ALA A 50 11.45 -14.73 3.27
C ALA A 50 10.45 -13.61 3.55
N VAL A 51 9.51 -13.37 2.63
CA VAL A 51 8.43 -12.40 2.80
C VAL A 51 7.56 -12.74 4.01
N ARG A 52 7.11 -14.00 4.13
CA ARG A 52 6.30 -14.42 5.28
C ARG A 52 7.07 -14.35 6.60
N ALA A 53 8.34 -14.75 6.60
CA ALA A 53 9.19 -14.68 7.79
C ALA A 53 9.41 -13.23 8.28
N ALA A 54 9.42 -12.26 7.35
CA ALA A 54 9.50 -10.84 7.67
C ALA A 54 8.14 -10.20 8.03
N GLY A 55 7.10 -11.01 8.26
CA GLY A 55 5.75 -10.53 8.59
C GLY A 55 4.98 -9.93 7.42
N GLY A 56 5.46 -10.16 6.18
CA GLY A 56 4.85 -9.66 4.96
C GLY A 56 3.84 -10.63 4.33
N GLN A 57 3.03 -10.08 3.43
CA GLN A 57 2.05 -10.78 2.63
C GLN A 57 2.28 -10.50 1.15
N ILE A 58 2.32 -11.56 0.33
CA ILE A 58 2.39 -11.42 -1.12
C ILE A 58 1.03 -10.92 -1.63
N VAL A 59 1.04 -9.79 -2.34
CA VAL A 59 -0.17 -9.21 -2.95
C VAL A 59 -0.30 -9.58 -4.41
N THR A 60 0.83 -9.72 -5.13
CA THR A 60 0.79 -10.24 -6.50
C THR A 60 2.10 -10.91 -6.90
N ARG A 61 2.00 -11.88 -7.81
CA ARG A 61 3.15 -12.53 -8.44
C ARG A 61 3.32 -11.98 -9.84
N LEU A 62 4.56 -11.67 -10.19
CA LEU A 62 4.90 -11.29 -11.57
C LEU A 62 5.15 -12.56 -12.40
N PRO A 63 5.22 -12.44 -13.74
CA PRO A 63 5.44 -13.60 -14.62
C PRO A 63 6.70 -14.42 -14.26
N ASP A 64 7.76 -13.76 -13.78
CA ASP A 64 8.92 -14.44 -13.19
C ASP A 64 8.60 -14.84 -11.75
N PRO A 65 8.59 -16.15 -11.41
CA PRO A 65 8.23 -16.62 -10.07
C PRO A 65 9.20 -16.17 -8.97
N ARG A 66 10.38 -15.65 -9.34
CA ARG A 66 11.33 -15.05 -8.40
C ARG A 66 10.94 -13.64 -7.99
N ARG A 67 9.91 -13.04 -8.61
CA ARG A 67 9.54 -11.63 -8.44
C ARG A 67 8.12 -11.53 -7.90
N VAL A 68 7.99 -10.87 -6.77
CA VAL A 68 6.70 -10.66 -6.12
C VAL A 68 6.57 -9.22 -5.66
N LEU A 69 5.33 -8.73 -5.65
CA LEU A 69 4.97 -7.57 -4.86
C LEU A 69 4.39 -8.07 -3.54
N ALA A 70 4.86 -7.49 -2.44
CA ALA A 70 4.45 -7.84 -1.10
C ALA A 70 4.19 -6.60 -0.27
N VAL A 71 3.17 -6.64 0.58
CA VAL A 71 2.99 -5.64 1.63
C VAL A 71 3.63 -6.19 2.90
N ALA A 72 4.51 -5.42 3.52
CA ALA A 72 5.19 -5.79 4.75
C ALA A 72 5.39 -4.56 5.65
N PRO A 73 5.69 -4.74 6.94
CA PRO A 73 6.12 -3.64 7.79
C PRO A 73 7.37 -2.93 7.22
N LEU A 74 7.55 -1.64 7.48
CA LEU A 74 8.69 -0.89 6.94
C LEU A 74 10.02 -1.44 7.47
N GLU A 75 10.04 -1.86 8.73
CA GLU A 75 11.15 -2.54 9.40
C GLU A 75 11.53 -3.88 8.75
N ALA A 76 10.62 -4.50 7.98
CA ALA A 76 10.90 -5.72 7.24
C ALA A 76 11.96 -5.51 6.14
N TYR A 77 12.20 -4.27 5.72
CA TYR A 77 13.19 -3.93 4.69
C TYR A 77 14.59 -4.44 5.05
N SER A 78 15.04 -4.22 6.30
CA SER A 78 16.35 -4.66 6.77
C SER A 78 16.46 -6.19 6.76
N SER A 79 15.42 -6.89 7.20
CA SER A 79 15.39 -8.35 7.20
C SER A 79 15.36 -8.93 5.79
N LEU A 80 14.60 -8.34 4.87
CA LEU A 80 14.50 -8.80 3.48
C LEU A 80 15.76 -8.51 2.68
N SER A 81 16.35 -7.32 2.82
CA SER A 81 17.60 -6.96 2.13
C SER A 81 18.79 -7.81 2.58
N GLY A 82 18.82 -8.21 3.85
CA GLY A 82 19.84 -9.12 4.40
C GLY A 82 19.56 -10.61 4.20
N HIS A 83 18.37 -11.00 3.70
CA HIS A 83 17.99 -12.41 3.65
C HIS A 83 18.80 -13.18 2.58
N PRO A 84 19.36 -14.37 2.88
CA PRO A 84 20.24 -15.09 1.96
C PRO A 84 19.55 -15.49 0.65
N THR A 85 18.25 -15.78 0.69
CA THR A 85 17.46 -16.17 -0.49
C THR A 85 16.92 -14.98 -1.28
N VAL A 86 17.04 -13.75 -0.77
CA VAL A 86 16.56 -12.53 -1.42
C VAL A 86 17.74 -11.84 -2.11
N ALA A 87 17.59 -11.58 -3.40
CA ALA A 87 18.56 -10.84 -4.21
C ALA A 87 18.42 -9.34 -4.00
N LEU A 88 17.17 -8.87 -3.94
CA LEU A 88 16.82 -7.46 -3.84
C LEU A 88 15.46 -7.35 -3.17
N ALA A 89 15.32 -6.39 -2.26
CA ALA A 89 14.04 -5.91 -1.77
C ALA A 89 14.09 -4.39 -1.82
N GLY A 90 13.01 -3.74 -2.24
CA GLY A 90 12.94 -2.28 -2.29
C GLY A 90 11.51 -1.78 -2.17
N PRO A 91 11.28 -0.62 -1.52
CA PRO A 91 9.96 -0.02 -1.47
C PRO A 91 9.51 0.38 -2.87
N VAL A 92 8.20 0.26 -3.11
CA VAL A 92 7.55 0.68 -4.34
C VAL A 92 6.73 1.94 -4.04
N SER A 93 7.08 3.01 -4.72
CA SER A 93 6.26 4.22 -4.73
C SER A 93 5.25 4.13 -5.87
N ILE A 94 3.99 4.42 -5.57
CA ILE A 94 2.94 4.56 -6.58
C ILE A 94 2.91 6.02 -7.01
N ASP A 95 3.01 6.29 -8.32
CA ASP A 95 2.78 7.62 -8.86
C ASP A 95 1.31 8.00 -8.64
N ALA A 96 1.07 8.95 -7.76
CA ALA A 96 -0.28 9.36 -7.35
C ALA A 96 -1.10 9.91 -8.53
N SER A 97 -0.48 10.57 -9.50
CA SER A 97 -1.19 11.13 -10.66
C SER A 97 -1.65 10.01 -11.58
N ARG A 98 -0.78 9.05 -11.87
CA ARG A 98 -1.10 7.88 -12.71
C ARG A 98 -2.14 6.99 -12.05
N PHE A 99 -1.99 6.74 -10.74
CA PHE A 99 -2.98 5.99 -9.98
C PHE A 99 -4.32 6.73 -9.96
N GLY A 100 -4.32 8.05 -9.78
CA GLY A 100 -5.51 8.88 -9.90
C GLY A 100 -6.20 8.71 -11.26
N SER A 101 -5.47 8.88 -12.37
CA SER A 101 -6.02 8.67 -13.72
C SER A 101 -6.59 7.26 -13.92
N PHE A 102 -5.91 6.24 -13.41
CA PHE A 102 -6.39 4.87 -13.44
C PHE A 102 -7.67 4.70 -12.62
N ALA A 103 -7.69 5.20 -11.39
CA ALA A 103 -8.85 5.13 -10.51
C ALA A 103 -10.09 5.76 -11.17
N LYS A 104 -9.94 6.90 -11.85
CA LYS A 104 -11.01 7.53 -12.64
C LYS A 104 -11.52 6.62 -13.76
N LEU A 105 -10.59 6.03 -14.51
CA LEU A 105 -10.91 5.16 -15.64
C LEU A 105 -11.73 3.93 -15.20
N ILE A 106 -11.43 3.38 -14.02
CA ILE A 106 -12.10 2.18 -13.50
C ILE A 106 -13.22 2.48 -12.48
N GLY A 107 -13.64 3.75 -12.36
CA GLY A 107 -14.76 4.16 -11.52
C GLY A 107 -14.50 4.02 -10.01
N LEU A 108 -13.24 4.04 -9.58
CA LEU A 108 -12.85 4.04 -8.17
C LEU A 108 -12.89 5.43 -7.52
N ASP A 109 -13.16 6.50 -8.28
CA ASP A 109 -13.18 7.90 -7.82
C ASP A 109 -14.60 8.46 -7.57
N ALA A 110 -15.65 7.68 -7.80
CA ALA A 110 -17.02 8.14 -7.58
C ALA A 110 -17.31 8.29 -6.08
N SER A 111 -17.43 9.54 -5.62
CA SER A 111 -18.01 9.87 -4.32
C SER A 111 -19.54 9.85 -4.42
N PRO A 112 -20.28 9.45 -3.37
CA PRO A 112 -21.74 9.49 -3.36
C PRO A 112 -22.21 10.95 -3.43
N GLN A 113 -23.16 11.25 -4.31
CA GLN A 113 -23.91 12.51 -4.22
C GLN A 113 -24.95 12.34 -3.10
N GLU A 114 -24.77 13.06 -1.99
CA GLU A 114 -25.84 13.24 -1.01
C GLU A 114 -26.98 14.04 -1.66
N THR A 115 -28.14 13.40 -1.79
CA THR A 115 -29.46 14.01 -2.07
C THR A 115 -30.25 14.18 -0.80
#